data_AF-A0A258RTQ0-F1
#
_entry.id   AF-A0A258RTQ0-F1
#
_cell.length_a   1.000
_cell.length_b   1.000
_cell.length_c   1.000
_cell.angle_alpha   90.00
_cell.angle_beta   90.00
_cell.angle_gamma   90.00
#
_symmetry.space_group_name_H-M   'P 1'
#
loop_
_entity.id
_entity.type
_entity.pdbx_description
1 polymer ?
#
loop_
_entity_poly.entity_id
_entity_poly.type
_entity_poly.pdbx_seq_one_letter_code
_entity_poly.pdbx_strand_id
1 'polypeptide(L)'
;MVADWPYNTAQWKRLRLVQLARHPLCEGCEDEGRLTMASVVDHRVAIRMGGPAFDPRNFASLCLPCHSAKTARGPEAGAVRTRKPRKGCNADGTPLDRRHPWHAGKSLRADRSKTAAQSNIELVQVDDLDDGVSDLWV
;
A
#
# COMPACT_ATOMS: atom_id res chain seq x y z
N MET A 1 -4.39 -10.55 -32.45
CA MET A 1 -3.73 -11.59 -31.65
C MET A 1 -4.66 -11.95 -30.49
N VAL A 2 -5.40 -13.05 -30.63
CA VAL A 2 -6.19 -13.62 -29.53
C VAL A 2 -5.22 -14.25 -28.54
N ALA A 3 -5.48 -14.13 -27.24
CA ALA A 3 -4.72 -14.86 -26.25
C ALA A 3 -4.99 -16.37 -26.46
N ASP A 4 -3.99 -17.09 -26.97
CA ASP A 4 -4.09 -18.51 -27.32
C ASP A 4 -4.20 -19.37 -26.05
N TRP A 5 -3.22 -20.23 -25.83
CA TRP A 5 -3.15 -21.07 -24.66
C TRP A 5 -2.63 -20.29 -23.45
N PRO A 6 -3.17 -20.50 -22.23
CA PRO A 6 -4.28 -21.37 -21.85
C PRO A 6 -5.65 -20.65 -21.82
N TYR A 7 -5.69 -19.35 -22.11
CA TYR A 7 -6.83 -18.48 -21.82
C TYR A 7 -8.09 -18.80 -22.65
N ASN A 8 -7.93 -19.43 -23.82
CA ASN A 8 -9.03 -19.85 -24.67
C ASN A 8 -9.64 -21.22 -24.30
N THR A 9 -9.01 -21.98 -23.39
CA THR A 9 -9.41 -23.37 -23.07
C THR A 9 -10.68 -23.45 -22.20
N ALA A 10 -11.45 -24.53 -22.36
CA ALA A 10 -12.63 -24.79 -21.51
C ALA A 10 -12.23 -25.01 -20.03
N GLN A 11 -11.08 -25.63 -19.79
CA GLN A 11 -10.53 -25.82 -18.45
C GLN A 11 -10.28 -24.48 -17.75
N TRP A 12 -9.62 -23.52 -18.43
CA TRP A 12 -9.40 -22.19 -17.88
C TRP A 12 -10.71 -21.47 -17.57
N LYS A 13 -11.67 -21.49 -18.49
CA LYS A 13 -12.98 -20.85 -18.30
C LYS A 13 -13.69 -21.37 -17.04
N ARG A 14 -13.68 -22.70 -16.82
CA ARG A 14 -14.25 -23.32 -15.60
C ARG A 14 -13.50 -22.93 -14.34
N LEU A 15 -12.17 -23.03 -14.35
CA LEU A 15 -11.34 -22.68 -13.21
C LEU A 15 -11.48 -21.20 -12.83
N ARG A 16 -11.56 -20.30 -13.81
CA ARG A 16 -11.79 -18.88 -13.60
C ARG A 16 -13.11 -18.62 -12.86
N LEU A 17 -14.19 -19.28 -13.24
CA LEU A 17 -15.49 -19.14 -12.58
C LEU A 17 -15.43 -19.65 -11.14
N VAL A 18 -14.83 -20.81 -10.92
CA VAL A 18 -14.66 -21.39 -9.57
C VAL A 18 -13.82 -20.48 -8.68
N GLN A 19 -12.73 -19.93 -9.22
CA GLN A 19 -11.85 -19.02 -8.48
C GLN A 19 -12.60 -17.76 -8.05
N LEU A 20 -13.32 -17.10 -8.94
CA LEU A 20 -14.07 -15.88 -8.61
C LEU A 20 -15.24 -16.15 -7.65
N ALA A 21 -15.86 -17.34 -7.71
CA ALA A 21 -16.89 -17.73 -6.77
C ALA A 21 -16.35 -17.99 -5.36
N ARG A 22 -15.16 -18.62 -5.25
CA ARG A 22 -14.51 -18.92 -3.96
C ARG A 22 -13.78 -17.73 -3.35
N HIS A 23 -13.21 -16.89 -4.19
CA HIS A 23 -12.42 -15.71 -3.81
C HIS A 23 -12.99 -14.48 -4.53
N PRO A 24 -14.15 -13.96 -4.06
CA PRO A 24 -14.86 -12.88 -4.74
C PRO A 24 -14.20 -11.51 -4.55
N LEU A 25 -13.26 -11.37 -3.61
CA LEU A 25 -12.58 -10.12 -3.30
C LEU A 25 -11.23 -10.01 -4.03
N CYS A 26 -10.83 -8.77 -4.28
CA CYS A 26 -9.57 -8.43 -4.88
C CYS A 26 -8.45 -8.49 -3.83
N GLU A 27 -7.57 -9.48 -3.94
CA GLU A 27 -6.47 -9.70 -3.00
C GLU A 27 -5.55 -8.47 -2.89
N GLY A 28 -5.27 -7.81 -4.02
CA GLY A 28 -4.44 -6.61 -4.04
C GLY A 28 -5.08 -5.38 -3.39
N CYS A 29 -6.41 -5.38 -3.18
CA CYS A 29 -7.11 -4.37 -2.40
C CYS A 29 -7.20 -4.80 -0.93
N GLU A 30 -7.43 -6.09 -0.65
CA GLU A 30 -7.42 -6.64 0.71
C GLU A 30 -6.07 -6.42 1.41
N ASP A 31 -4.96 -6.58 0.67
CA ASP A 31 -3.61 -6.26 1.13
C ASP A 31 -3.45 -4.78 1.56
N GLU A 32 -4.27 -3.89 1.00
CA GLU A 32 -4.33 -2.45 1.29
C GLU A 32 -5.43 -2.11 2.31
N GLY A 33 -6.12 -3.10 2.87
CA GLY A 33 -7.25 -2.90 3.80
C GLY A 33 -8.54 -2.43 3.13
N ARG A 34 -8.68 -2.59 1.80
CA ARG A 34 -9.86 -2.20 1.03
C ARG A 34 -10.63 -3.42 0.55
N LEU A 35 -11.96 -3.39 0.67
CA LEU A 35 -12.83 -4.43 0.12
C LEU A 35 -13.30 -4.03 -1.27
N THR A 36 -12.92 -4.78 -2.29
CA THR A 36 -13.32 -4.53 -3.69
C THR A 36 -13.58 -5.86 -4.38
N MET A 37 -14.66 -5.96 -5.15
CA MET A 37 -14.95 -7.17 -5.92
C MET A 37 -13.88 -7.44 -6.97
N ALA A 38 -13.47 -8.70 -7.07
CA ALA A 38 -12.62 -9.18 -8.15
C ALA A 38 -13.46 -9.39 -9.43
N SER A 39 -12.89 -9.02 -10.57
CA SER A 39 -13.50 -9.21 -11.90
C SER A 39 -12.63 -10.04 -12.83
N VAL A 40 -11.36 -10.22 -12.48
CA VAL A 40 -10.39 -10.96 -13.28
C VAL A 40 -9.61 -11.94 -12.40
N VAL A 41 -9.18 -13.04 -13.01
CA VAL A 41 -8.27 -14.00 -12.40
C VAL A 41 -6.95 -13.89 -13.14
N ASP A 42 -5.89 -13.69 -12.40
CA ASP A 42 -4.54 -13.53 -12.90
C ASP A 42 -3.65 -14.66 -12.37
N HIS A 43 -2.58 -14.99 -13.11
CA HIS A 43 -1.56 -15.90 -12.62
C HIS A 43 -0.56 -15.10 -11.77
N ARG A 44 -0.35 -15.50 -10.51
CA ARG A 44 0.68 -14.91 -9.62
C ARG A 44 2.02 -15.00 -10.33
N VAL A 45 2.52 -16.19 -10.58
CA VAL A 45 3.66 -16.42 -11.48
C VAL A 45 3.12 -16.48 -12.91
N ALA A 46 3.52 -15.52 -13.74
CA ALA A 46 3.10 -15.48 -15.14
C ALA A 46 3.48 -16.78 -15.86
N ILE A 47 2.61 -17.27 -16.74
CA ILE A 47 2.85 -18.53 -17.48
C ILE A 47 4.14 -18.45 -18.31
N ARG A 48 4.40 -17.30 -18.95
CA ARG A 48 5.64 -17.06 -19.68
C ARG A 48 6.91 -17.10 -18.83
N MET A 49 6.76 -17.07 -17.50
CA MET A 49 7.84 -17.22 -16.51
C MET A 49 7.85 -18.62 -15.87
N GLY A 50 7.13 -19.59 -16.44
CA GLY A 50 7.06 -20.96 -15.93
C GLY A 50 6.02 -21.19 -14.84
N GLY A 51 5.11 -20.25 -14.61
CA GLY A 51 4.00 -20.45 -13.66
C GLY A 51 3.03 -21.54 -14.12
N PRO A 52 2.50 -22.38 -13.22
CA PRO A 52 1.54 -23.42 -13.59
C PRO A 52 0.24 -22.79 -14.10
N ALA A 53 -0.21 -23.22 -15.29
CA ALA A 53 -1.36 -22.64 -15.98
C ALA A 53 -2.71 -22.93 -15.30
N PHE A 54 -2.83 -24.10 -14.65
CA PHE A 54 -4.09 -24.62 -14.13
C PHE A 54 -4.09 -24.93 -12.62
N ASP A 55 -3.07 -24.49 -11.89
CA ASP A 55 -2.98 -24.68 -10.44
C ASP A 55 -3.67 -23.51 -9.71
N PRO A 56 -4.75 -23.73 -8.95
CA PRO A 56 -5.43 -22.67 -8.19
C PRO A 56 -4.52 -21.92 -7.22
N ARG A 57 -3.45 -22.53 -6.72
CA ARG A 57 -2.48 -21.86 -5.84
C ARG A 57 -1.73 -20.75 -6.55
N ASN A 58 -1.64 -20.82 -7.87
CA ASN A 58 -1.03 -19.79 -8.71
C ASN A 58 -2.05 -18.73 -9.19
N PHE A 59 -3.32 -18.81 -8.79
CA PHE A 59 -4.31 -17.80 -9.17
C PHE A 59 -4.39 -16.68 -8.13
N ALA A 60 -4.69 -15.48 -8.63
CA ALA A 60 -5.03 -14.31 -7.84
C ALA A 60 -6.33 -13.71 -8.35
N SER A 61 -7.30 -13.51 -7.45
CA SER A 61 -8.53 -12.77 -7.75
C SER A 61 -8.25 -11.27 -7.65
N LEU A 62 -8.44 -10.51 -8.74
CA LEU A 62 -8.10 -9.09 -8.79
C LEU A 62 -9.23 -8.24 -9.40
N CYS A 63 -9.30 -6.99 -8.98
CA CYS A 63 -10.02 -5.94 -9.71
C CYS A 63 -9.18 -5.47 -10.90
N LEU A 64 -9.83 -4.86 -11.90
CA LEU A 64 -9.16 -4.39 -13.11
C LEU A 64 -7.99 -3.42 -12.84
N PRO A 65 -8.10 -2.42 -11.92
CA PRO A 65 -6.97 -1.55 -11.58
C PRO A 65 -5.75 -2.30 -11.02
N CYS A 66 -5.97 -3.25 -10.10
CA CYS A 66 -4.89 -4.04 -9.51
C CYS A 66 -4.23 -4.96 -10.53
N HIS A 67 -5.03 -5.56 -11.42
CA HIS A 67 -4.52 -6.36 -12.54
C HIS A 67 -3.65 -5.51 -13.48
N SER A 68 -4.15 -4.37 -13.96
CA SER A 68 -3.38 -3.46 -14.82
C SER A 68 -2.09 -2.98 -14.15
N ALA A 69 -2.12 -2.67 -12.84
CA ALA A 69 -0.93 -2.29 -12.09
C ALA A 69 0.09 -3.43 -11.95
N LYS A 70 -0.36 -4.69 -11.84
CA LYS A 70 0.55 -5.86 -11.90
C LYS A 70 1.15 -5.99 -13.30
N THR A 71 0.34 -5.95 -14.35
CA THR A 71 0.83 -6.04 -15.74
C THR A 71 1.86 -4.95 -16.04
N ALA A 72 1.61 -3.70 -15.64
CA ALA A 72 2.52 -2.58 -15.84
C ALA A 72 3.87 -2.72 -15.10
N ARG A 73 3.91 -3.51 -14.02
CA ARG A 73 5.16 -3.82 -13.30
C ARG A 73 5.99 -4.92 -13.98
N GLY A 74 5.39 -5.66 -14.91
CA GLY A 74 6.05 -6.71 -15.68
C GLY A 74 5.66 -8.13 -15.23
N PRO A 75 6.00 -9.16 -16.02
CA PRO A 75 5.65 -10.56 -15.74
C PRO A 75 6.29 -11.09 -14.44
N GLU A 76 7.39 -10.50 -13.99
CA GLU A 76 8.03 -10.80 -12.71
C GLU A 76 7.23 -10.28 -11.52
N ALA A 77 6.29 -9.34 -11.69
CA ALA A 77 5.63 -8.65 -10.58
C ALA A 77 4.75 -9.52 -9.69
N GLY A 78 4.38 -10.73 -10.12
CA GLY A 78 3.76 -11.73 -9.25
C GLY A 78 4.64 -12.96 -8.99
N ALA A 79 5.91 -12.95 -9.47
CA ALA A 79 6.88 -13.92 -9.04
C ALA A 79 7.18 -13.71 -7.55
N VAL A 80 7.33 -14.83 -6.82
CA VAL A 80 7.59 -14.88 -5.36
C VAL A 80 8.77 -13.97 -4.93
N ARG A 81 9.67 -13.60 -5.84
CA ARG A 81 10.89 -12.83 -5.58
C ARG A 81 10.97 -11.45 -6.25
N THR A 82 9.86 -10.86 -6.69
CA THR A 82 9.93 -9.53 -7.30
C THR A 82 10.45 -8.47 -6.32
N ARG A 83 11.45 -7.70 -6.75
CA ARG A 83 11.96 -6.53 -6.03
C ARG A 83 11.31 -5.22 -6.51
N LYS A 84 10.41 -5.27 -7.49
CA LYS A 84 9.79 -4.08 -8.07
C LYS A 84 8.61 -3.63 -7.20
N PRO A 85 8.70 -2.47 -6.52
CA PRO A 85 7.62 -2.03 -5.66
C PRO A 85 6.39 -1.59 -6.46
N ARG A 86 5.22 -1.59 -5.82
CA ARG A 86 4.03 -0.89 -6.31
C ARG A 86 4.34 0.60 -6.44
N LYS A 87 4.07 1.19 -7.60
CA LYS A 87 4.25 2.64 -7.84
C LYS A 87 3.10 3.42 -7.20
N GLY A 88 3.41 4.62 -6.70
CA GLY A 88 2.45 5.59 -6.17
C GLY A 88 2.63 5.86 -4.67
N CYS A 89 2.00 6.96 -4.22
CA CYS A 89 1.96 7.38 -2.81
C CYS A 89 0.51 7.62 -2.38
N ASN A 90 0.25 7.47 -1.08
CA ASN A 90 -0.98 7.88 -0.41
C ASN A 90 -1.08 9.42 -0.31
N ALA A 91 -2.23 9.92 0.15
CA ALA A 91 -2.45 11.36 0.38
C ALA A 91 -1.52 11.96 1.45
N ASP A 92 -1.04 11.13 2.38
CA ASP A 92 -0.05 11.50 3.40
C ASP A 92 1.40 11.45 2.89
N GLY A 93 1.61 11.11 1.61
CA GLY A 93 2.93 11.00 0.98
C GLY A 93 3.63 9.65 1.20
N THR A 94 3.03 8.70 1.91
CA THR A 94 3.64 7.38 2.15
C THR A 94 3.56 6.48 0.91
N PRO A 95 4.58 5.64 0.60
CA PRO A 95 4.52 4.72 -0.54
C PRO A 95 3.41 3.68 -0.40
N LEU A 96 2.69 3.42 -1.50
CA LEU A 96 1.59 2.43 -1.54
C LEU A 96 2.05 0.99 -1.29
N ASP A 97 3.29 0.64 -1.65
CA ASP A 97 3.80 -0.70 -1.39
C ASP A 97 4.17 -0.87 0.08
N ARG A 98 3.46 -1.74 0.80
CA ARG A 98 3.72 -2.07 2.21
C ARG A 98 5.11 -2.67 2.45
N ARG A 99 5.68 -3.33 1.43
CA ARG A 99 7.04 -3.90 1.49
C ARG A 99 8.11 -2.91 1.04
N HIS A 100 7.74 -1.65 0.78
CA HIS A 100 8.69 -0.60 0.45
C HIS A 100 9.66 -0.36 1.63
N PRO A 101 10.97 -0.14 1.38
CA PRO A 101 11.95 0.13 2.45
C PRO A 101 11.60 1.29 3.39
N TRP A 102 10.74 2.21 2.95
CA TRP A 102 10.20 3.29 3.79
C TRP A 102 9.46 2.77 5.03
N HIS A 103 8.81 1.61 4.93
CA HIS A 103 8.07 0.98 6.04
C HIS A 103 8.96 0.08 6.91
N ALA A 104 10.23 -0.17 6.53
CA ALA A 104 11.15 -1.05 7.24
C ALA A 104 11.83 -0.42 8.48
N GLY A 105 11.35 0.74 8.93
CA GLY A 105 11.90 1.50 10.05
C GLY A 105 12.91 2.57 9.64
N LYS A 106 13.16 3.51 10.56
CA LYS A 106 14.14 4.59 10.33
C LYS A 106 15.50 3.96 10.04
N SER A 107 16.20 4.43 9.00
CA SER A 107 17.63 4.14 8.88
C SER A 107 18.31 4.53 10.19
N LEU A 108 19.24 3.71 10.69
CA LEU A 108 20.02 3.99 11.91
C LEU A 108 20.72 5.38 11.89
N ARG A 109 20.77 6.05 10.73
CA ARG A 109 21.30 7.40 10.56
C ARG A 109 20.33 8.53 10.92
N ALA A 110 19.03 8.26 11.03
CA ALA A 110 18.03 9.26 11.46
C ALA A 110 18.04 9.45 12.98
N ASP A 111 18.60 8.50 13.73
CA ASP A 111 18.61 8.48 15.19
C ASP A 111 19.90 9.06 15.81
N ARG A 112 20.63 9.92 15.07
CA ARG A 112 21.44 10.91 15.79
C ARG A 112 20.47 11.88 16.44
N SER A 113 19.96 11.49 17.61
CA SER A 113 19.45 12.42 18.60
C SER A 113 20.51 13.52 18.69
N LYS A 114 20.23 14.67 18.08
CA LYS A 114 20.85 15.90 18.55
C LYS A 114 20.42 15.95 20.01
N THR A 115 21.37 15.80 20.92
CA THR A 115 21.16 16.08 22.34
C THR A 115 20.30 17.33 22.39
N ALA A 116 19.08 17.20 22.92
CA ALA A 116 18.16 18.32 22.98
C ALA A 116 18.90 19.44 23.71
N ALA A 117 19.26 20.50 22.99
CA ALA A 117 19.75 21.71 23.62
C ALA A 117 18.60 22.18 24.51
N GLN A 118 18.79 22.11 25.83
CA GLN A 118 17.85 22.65 26.80
C GLN A 118 17.70 24.13 26.48
N SER A 119 16.58 24.50 25.87
CA SER A 119 16.23 25.91 25.72
C SER A 119 15.79 26.41 27.09
N ASN A 120 16.66 27.17 27.76
CA ASN A 120 16.30 27.96 28.93
C ASN A 120 15.35 29.08 28.46
N ILE A 121 14.06 28.76 28.37
CA ILE A 121 12.99 29.76 28.29
C ILE A 121 12.44 29.87 29.70
N GLU A 122 12.84 30.92 30.40
CA GLU A 122 12.27 31.32 31.68
C GLU A 122 11.00 32.14 31.40
N LEU A 123 9.85 31.68 31.87
CA LEU A 123 8.59 32.39 31.76
C LEU A 123 8.58 33.53 32.77
N VAL A 124 8.55 34.78 32.28
CA VAL A 124 8.34 35.95 33.13
C VAL A 124 6.84 36.01 33.47
N GLN A 125 6.51 35.96 34.76
CA GLN A 125 5.16 36.20 35.27
C GLN A 125 4.76 37.65 35.03
N VAL A 126 3.53 37.86 34.55
CA VAL A 126 2.92 39.18 34.34
C VAL A 126 2.00 39.52 35.51
N ASP A 127 2.56 39.59 36.71
CA ASP A 127 1.84 40.13 37.87
C ASP A 127 2.65 41.34 38.33
N ASP A 128 2.18 42.53 37.97
CA ASP A 128 2.36 43.83 38.65
C ASP A 128 2.08 44.99 37.67
N LEU A 129 0.88 44.99 37.08
CA LEU A 129 0.30 46.23 36.54
C LEU A 129 -0.45 46.92 37.69
N ASP A 130 0.23 47.90 38.26
CA ASP A 130 -0.27 48.83 39.27
C ASP A 130 -1.31 49.76 38.62
N ASP A 131 -2.59 49.52 38.88
CA ASP A 131 -3.69 50.46 38.58
C ASP A 131 -4.27 51.00 39.90
N GLY A 132 -3.43 51.71 40.65
CA GLY A 132 -3.80 52.43 41.87
C GLY A 132 -4.10 53.90 41.64
N VAL A 133 -5.18 54.24 40.92
CA VAL A 133 -5.74 55.62 40.95
C VAL A 133 -7.24 55.54 41.20
N SER A 134 -7.62 55.71 42.46
CA SER A 134 -9.00 55.98 42.87
C SER A 134 -9.15 57.47 43.17
N ASP A 135 -9.75 58.18 42.22
CA ASP A 135 -10.39 59.49 42.42
C ASP A 135 -11.70 59.28 43.19
N LEU A 136 -11.85 59.90 44.37
CA LEU A 136 -13.16 60.33 44.90
C LEU A 136 -12.97 61.22 46.14
N TRP A 137 -13.12 62.53 45.93
CA TRP A 137 -13.47 63.51 46.95
C TRP A 137 -15.01 63.67 46.95
N VAL A 138 -15.69 63.20 48.00
CA VAL A 138 -16.83 63.84 48.71
C VAL A 138 -16.90 63.25 50.12
#